data_AF-A0A4Q6C1A8-F1
#
_entry.id   AF-A0A4Q6C1A8-F1
#
_cell.length_a   1.000
_cell.length_b   1.000
_cell.length_c   1.000
_cell.angle_alpha   90.00
_cell.angle_beta   90.00
_cell.angle_gamma   90.00
#
_symmetry.space_group_name_H-M   'P 1'
#
loop_
_entity.id
_entity.type
_entity.pdbx_description
1 polymer ?
#
loop_
_entity_poly.entity_id
_entity_poly.type
_entity_poly.pdbx_seq_one_letter_code
_entity_poly.pdbx_strand_id
1 'polypeptide(L)'
;MLRAIRFAARFGFDLDSELIRALETEKLRLKKVSQERVREELLALFSGGGLEFGFRLLRDFGIWPLILPEAQGLRSELFSEWERSKLPRSEELIFSLLFSAQAGERDEAVLQSICDRMKLSKTTAQIVKKVLVDLPRIQEVFRMRDAKLIRWVSEPHFRVLLDLHRIRVAAEGGDLMIAEFCDGLLRDLENAPPVGPPLLTGEDLIELGFKPSRRFSEVLREVEDERMEGRISSKEQAIEYAISRF
;
A
#
# COMPACT_ATOMS: atom_id res chain seq x y z
N MET A 1 8.06 13.28 -25.18
CA MET A 1 8.54 13.81 -23.88
C MET A 1 8.68 12.71 -22.84
N LEU A 2 7.61 12.28 -22.15
CA LEU A 2 7.68 11.24 -21.09
C LEU A 2 8.39 9.95 -21.55
N ARG A 3 8.00 9.44 -22.72
CA ARG A 3 8.66 8.29 -23.35
C ARG A 3 10.14 8.49 -23.64
N ALA A 4 10.54 9.70 -24.05
CA ALA A 4 11.94 10.02 -24.33
C ALA A 4 12.75 10.04 -23.04
N ILE A 5 12.21 10.67 -21.98
CA ILE A 5 12.81 10.63 -20.64
C ILE A 5 12.92 9.20 -20.13
N ARG A 6 11.89 8.37 -20.32
CA ARG A 6 11.93 6.95 -19.97
C ARG A 6 13.02 6.18 -20.70
N PHE A 7 13.24 6.45 -21.99
CA PHE A 7 14.31 5.79 -22.73
C PHE A 7 15.69 6.28 -22.31
N ALA A 8 15.87 7.58 -22.08
CA ALA A 8 17.09 8.13 -21.53
C ALA A 8 17.40 7.54 -20.15
N ALA A 9 16.38 7.45 -19.28
CA ALA A 9 16.43 6.79 -17.99
C ALA A 9 16.92 5.35 -18.10
N ARG A 10 16.21 4.54 -18.89
CA ARG A 10 16.46 3.10 -19.01
C ARG A 10 17.82 2.76 -19.62
N PHE A 11 18.27 3.53 -20.61
CA PHE A 11 19.48 3.20 -21.39
C PHE A 11 20.69 4.08 -21.05
N GLY A 12 20.53 5.05 -20.13
CA GLY A 12 21.60 5.98 -19.77
C GLY A 12 22.01 6.89 -20.91
N PHE A 13 21.07 7.28 -21.78
CA PHE A 13 21.36 8.17 -22.91
C PHE A 13 21.36 9.62 -22.49
N ASP A 14 22.29 10.38 -23.06
CA ASP A 14 22.25 11.84 -23.03
C ASP A 14 21.11 12.37 -23.91
N LEU A 15 20.52 13.48 -23.48
CA LEU A 15 19.52 14.19 -24.26
C LEU A 15 20.22 15.14 -25.21
N ASP A 16 19.96 15.02 -26.51
CA ASP A 16 20.47 15.96 -27.49
C ASP A 16 19.82 17.35 -27.36
N SER A 17 20.48 18.36 -27.94
CA SER A 17 20.04 19.76 -27.85
C SER A 17 18.67 20.06 -28.49
N GLU A 18 18.22 19.24 -29.45
CA GLU A 18 16.90 19.39 -30.06
C GLU A 18 15.82 18.86 -29.12
N LEU A 19 16.06 17.69 -28.52
CA LEU A 19 15.17 17.10 -27.52
C LEU A 19 15.03 17.99 -26.28
N ILE A 20 16.12 18.55 -25.77
CA ILE A 20 16.10 19.51 -24.65
C ILE A 20 15.19 20.70 -24.98
N ARG A 21 15.38 21.35 -26.14
CA ARG A 21 14.54 22.47 -26.58
C ARG A 21 13.07 22.08 -26.72
N ALA A 22 12.80 20.87 -27.23
CA ALA A 22 11.43 20.36 -27.33
C ALA A 22 10.80 20.12 -25.94
N LEU A 23 11.56 19.61 -24.97
CA LEU A 23 11.08 19.42 -23.59
C LEU A 23 10.72 20.77 -22.94
N GLU A 24 11.52 21.82 -23.17
CA GLU A 24 11.27 23.14 -22.60
C GLU A 24 10.07 23.85 -23.22
N THR A 25 9.97 23.83 -24.56
CA THR A 25 8.94 24.58 -25.31
C THR A 25 7.59 23.87 -25.30
N GLU A 26 7.56 22.53 -25.28
CA GLU A 26 6.32 21.77 -25.48
C GLU A 26 5.74 21.14 -24.20
N LYS A 27 6.39 21.30 -23.03
CA LYS A 27 5.90 20.69 -21.75
C LYS A 27 4.46 21.02 -21.41
N LEU A 28 3.98 22.22 -21.78
CA LEU A 28 2.59 22.60 -21.50
C LEU A 28 1.57 21.81 -22.32
N ARG A 29 1.97 21.18 -23.44
CA ARG A 29 1.10 20.25 -24.19
C ARG A 29 0.73 19.01 -23.38
N LEU A 30 1.49 18.66 -22.34
CA LEU A 30 1.16 17.56 -21.43
C LEU A 30 -0.22 17.75 -20.78
N LYS A 31 -0.68 18.99 -20.59
CA LYS A 31 -2.04 19.27 -20.07
C LYS A 31 -3.16 18.77 -20.99
N LYS A 32 -2.87 18.57 -22.28
CA LYS A 32 -3.81 18.03 -23.28
C LYS A 32 -3.68 16.51 -23.46
N VAL A 33 -2.68 15.88 -22.84
CA VAL A 33 -2.49 14.44 -22.91
C VAL A 33 -3.44 13.77 -21.92
N SER A 34 -4.07 12.67 -22.34
CA SER A 34 -4.98 11.94 -21.47
C SER A 34 -4.23 11.37 -20.26
N GLN A 35 -4.92 11.28 -19.12
CA GLN A 35 -4.30 10.79 -17.90
C GLN A 35 -3.94 9.30 -18.00
N GLU A 36 -4.66 8.52 -18.82
CA GLU A 36 -4.31 7.12 -19.10
C GLU A 36 -2.92 7.01 -19.71
N ARG A 37 -2.59 7.85 -20.70
CA ARG A 37 -1.26 7.87 -21.34
C ARG A 37 -0.17 8.31 -20.39
N VAL A 38 -0.46 9.27 -19.51
CA VAL A 38 0.47 9.70 -18.47
C VAL A 38 0.73 8.56 -17.49
N ARG A 39 -0.33 7.87 -17.04
CA ARG A 39 -0.21 6.68 -16.19
C ARG A 39 0.63 5.60 -16.86
N GLU A 40 0.35 5.24 -18.11
CA GLU A 40 1.08 4.18 -18.83
C GLU A 40 2.58 4.46 -18.88
N GLU A 41 2.98 5.70 -19.18
CA GLU A 41 4.40 6.08 -19.18
C GLU A 41 5.01 6.12 -17.77
N LEU A 42 4.24 6.51 -16.74
CA LEU A 42 4.69 6.40 -15.35
C LEU A 42 4.94 4.92 -14.98
N LEU A 43 3.97 4.03 -15.22
CA LEU A 43 4.14 2.60 -14.96
C LEU A 43 5.34 2.02 -15.72
N ALA A 44 5.50 2.39 -16.98
CA ALA A 44 6.63 1.95 -17.79
C ALA A 44 7.98 2.51 -17.29
N LEU A 45 8.01 3.72 -16.74
CA LEU A 45 9.21 4.30 -16.12
C LEU A 45 9.58 3.55 -14.85
N PHE A 46 8.63 3.32 -13.96
CA PHE A 46 8.83 2.61 -12.70
C PHE A 46 9.23 1.15 -12.90
N SER A 47 8.80 0.51 -13.99
CA SER A 47 9.16 -0.88 -14.30
C SER A 47 10.38 -1.01 -15.22
N GLY A 48 10.91 0.10 -15.73
CA GLY A 48 11.89 0.11 -16.84
C GLY A 48 13.37 0.21 -16.43
N GLY A 49 13.67 0.55 -15.18
CA GLY A 49 15.02 0.87 -14.70
C GLY A 49 15.47 2.30 -15.03
N GLY A 50 16.46 2.81 -14.29
CA GLY A 50 16.92 4.20 -14.33
C GLY A 50 15.94 5.18 -13.69
N LEU A 51 15.11 4.73 -12.75
CA LEU A 51 14.02 5.48 -12.14
C LEU A 51 14.51 6.76 -11.44
N GLU A 52 15.62 6.69 -10.69
CA GLU A 52 16.19 7.87 -10.04
C GLU A 52 16.57 8.95 -11.07
N PHE A 53 17.28 8.55 -12.14
CA PHE A 53 17.69 9.45 -13.20
C PHE A 53 16.48 10.02 -13.98
N GLY A 54 15.52 9.17 -14.32
CA GLY A 54 14.28 9.60 -14.98
C GLY A 54 13.45 10.57 -14.14
N PHE A 55 13.34 10.33 -12.83
CA PHE A 55 12.68 11.26 -11.90
C PHE A 55 13.40 12.60 -11.84
N ARG A 56 14.74 12.60 -11.79
CA ARG A 56 15.55 13.83 -11.83
C ARG A 56 15.30 14.64 -13.09
N LEU A 57 15.33 14.01 -14.27
CA LEU A 57 14.99 14.67 -15.54
C LEU A 57 13.58 15.26 -15.53
N LEU A 58 12.57 14.51 -15.03
CA LEU A 58 11.20 15.03 -14.92
C LEU A 58 11.11 16.27 -14.03
N ARG A 59 11.91 16.34 -12.96
CA ARG A 59 11.98 17.51 -12.08
C ARG A 59 12.72 18.68 -12.73
N ASP A 60 13.89 18.43 -13.31
CA ASP A 60 14.75 19.45 -13.91
C ASP A 60 14.05 20.19 -15.05
N PHE A 61 13.29 19.46 -15.89
CA PHE A 61 12.49 20.07 -16.97
C PHE A 61 11.15 20.65 -16.49
N GLY A 62 10.81 20.52 -15.19
CA GLY A 62 9.55 20.99 -14.63
C GLY A 62 8.33 20.23 -15.16
N ILE A 63 8.50 18.98 -15.55
CA ILE A 63 7.43 18.09 -16.04
C ILE A 63 6.72 17.42 -14.87
N TRP A 64 7.45 17.06 -13.81
CA TRP A 64 6.90 16.41 -12.62
C TRP A 64 5.68 17.15 -12.01
N PRO A 65 5.73 18.47 -11.80
CA PRO A 65 4.58 19.24 -11.28
C PRO A 65 3.37 19.28 -12.22
N LEU A 66 3.56 19.05 -13.51
CA LEU A 66 2.48 19.07 -14.50
C LEU A 66 1.68 17.76 -14.51
N ILE A 67 2.34 16.63 -14.20
CA ILE A 67 1.71 15.30 -14.25
C ILE A 67 1.26 14.81 -12.87
N LEU A 68 2.03 15.13 -11.83
CA LEU A 68 1.81 14.63 -10.48
C LEU A 68 2.15 15.72 -9.43
N PRO A 69 1.37 16.83 -9.39
CA PRO A 69 1.57 17.90 -8.42
C PRO A 69 1.44 17.44 -6.96
N GLU A 70 0.87 16.27 -6.73
CA GLU A 70 0.70 15.69 -5.40
C GLU A 70 1.98 15.05 -4.87
N ALA A 71 2.85 14.59 -5.76
CA ALA A 71 4.06 13.84 -5.42
C ALA A 71 5.32 14.72 -5.37
N GLN A 72 5.18 16.03 -5.16
CA GLN A 72 6.33 16.96 -5.17
C GLN A 72 7.29 16.75 -4.00
N GLY A 73 6.78 16.26 -2.85
CA GLY A 73 7.58 16.01 -1.65
C GLY A 73 8.44 14.75 -1.72
N LEU A 74 8.39 13.97 -2.81
CA LEU A 74 9.19 12.75 -2.93
C LEU A 74 10.67 13.09 -3.12
N ARG A 75 11.50 12.36 -2.37
CA ARG A 75 12.96 12.46 -2.46
C ARG A 75 13.50 11.42 -3.44
N SER A 76 14.63 11.74 -4.10
CA SER A 76 15.27 10.87 -5.10
C SER A 76 15.70 9.52 -4.52
N GLU A 77 16.06 9.51 -3.23
CA GLU A 77 16.61 8.34 -2.53
C GLU A 77 15.58 7.21 -2.45
N LEU A 78 14.28 7.54 -2.41
CA LEU A 78 13.21 6.53 -2.47
C LEU A 78 13.30 5.69 -3.74
N PHE A 79 13.65 6.33 -4.87
CA PHE A 79 13.75 5.65 -6.15
C PHE A 79 15.03 4.83 -6.25
N SER A 80 16.17 5.38 -5.81
CA SER A 80 17.44 4.64 -5.81
C SER A 80 17.38 3.40 -4.92
N GLU A 81 16.76 3.51 -3.74
CA GLU A 81 16.60 2.37 -2.83
C GLU A 81 15.62 1.33 -3.39
N TRP A 82 14.52 1.77 -4.00
CA TRP A 82 13.62 0.82 -4.66
C TRP A 82 14.30 0.13 -5.86
N GLU A 83 15.18 0.82 -6.59
CA GLU A 83 15.99 0.24 -7.67
C GLU A 83 16.99 -0.80 -7.19
N ARG A 84 17.62 -0.58 -6.04
CA ARG A 84 18.55 -1.54 -5.43
C ARG A 84 17.83 -2.73 -4.81
N SER A 85 16.58 -2.54 -4.37
CA SER A 85 15.77 -3.59 -3.78
C SER A 85 15.24 -4.59 -4.83
N LYS A 86 14.93 -5.82 -4.40
CA LYS A 86 14.23 -6.83 -5.21
C LYS A 86 12.70 -6.74 -5.10
N LEU A 87 12.17 -5.61 -4.62
CA LEU A 87 10.75 -5.44 -4.38
C LEU A 87 9.95 -5.37 -5.69
N PRO A 88 8.68 -5.81 -5.67
CA PRO A 88 7.85 -5.80 -6.87
C PRO A 88 7.67 -4.39 -7.44
N ARG A 89 7.32 -4.30 -8.73
CA ARG A 89 6.93 -3.06 -9.41
C ARG A 89 5.44 -3.08 -9.76
N SER A 90 4.62 -3.51 -8.79
CA SER A 90 3.16 -3.54 -8.96
C SER A 90 2.58 -2.13 -9.03
N GLU A 91 1.45 -1.99 -9.73
CA GLU A 91 0.74 -0.71 -9.84
C GLU A 91 0.37 -0.18 -8.44
N GLU A 92 -0.06 -1.06 -7.53
CA GLU A 92 -0.40 -0.74 -6.15
C GLU A 92 0.78 -0.13 -5.40
N LEU A 93 1.98 -0.71 -5.50
CA LEU A 93 3.15 -0.21 -4.79
C LEU A 93 3.65 1.10 -5.39
N ILE A 94 3.62 1.23 -6.72
CA ILE A 94 3.98 2.48 -7.43
C ILE A 94 3.13 3.62 -6.94
N PHE A 95 1.80 3.47 -6.98
CA PHE A 95 0.92 4.54 -6.55
C PHE A 95 0.92 4.76 -5.04
N SER A 96 1.12 3.72 -4.24
CA SER A 96 1.31 3.87 -2.79
C SER A 96 2.55 4.70 -2.48
N LEU A 97 3.70 4.45 -3.14
CA LEU A 97 4.90 5.28 -2.98
C LEU A 97 4.64 6.71 -3.43
N LEU A 98 4.09 6.88 -4.63
CA LEU A 98 3.87 8.19 -5.24
C LEU A 98 3.01 9.12 -4.37
N PHE A 99 2.03 8.55 -3.69
CA PHE A 99 1.12 9.31 -2.83
C PHE A 99 1.55 9.32 -1.36
N SER A 100 2.59 8.57 -1.00
CA SER A 100 3.10 8.52 0.38
C SER A 100 3.74 9.82 0.87
N ALA A 101 4.15 10.72 -0.04
CA ALA A 101 4.58 12.07 0.30
C ALA A 101 3.44 12.91 0.91
N GLN A 102 2.18 12.48 0.75
CA GLN A 102 1.00 13.14 1.28
C GLN A 102 0.33 12.35 2.41
N ALA A 103 0.93 11.23 2.83
CA ALA A 103 0.38 10.38 3.88
C ALA A 103 0.34 11.18 5.20
N GLY A 104 -0.86 11.43 5.72
CA GLY A 104 -1.11 12.17 6.96
C GLY A 104 -1.71 13.57 6.81
N GLU A 105 -1.69 14.17 5.61
CA GLU A 105 -2.11 15.58 5.43
C GLU A 105 -3.40 15.80 4.62
N ARG A 106 -3.97 14.77 3.99
CA ARG A 106 -5.16 14.94 3.13
C ARG A 106 -6.32 14.04 3.49
N ASP A 107 -7.51 14.62 3.42
CA ASP A 107 -8.81 13.96 3.51
C ASP A 107 -8.95 12.86 2.42
N GLU A 108 -9.70 11.80 2.73
CA GLU A 108 -9.98 10.67 1.84
C GLU A 108 -10.53 11.12 0.48
N ALA A 109 -11.29 12.20 0.46
CA ALA A 109 -11.82 12.81 -0.76
C ALA A 109 -10.72 13.20 -1.76
N VAL A 110 -9.58 13.69 -1.27
CA VAL A 110 -8.47 14.09 -2.15
C VAL A 110 -7.77 12.86 -2.72
N LEU A 111 -7.51 11.84 -1.90
CA LEU A 111 -6.95 10.58 -2.38
C LEU A 111 -7.85 9.93 -3.44
N GLN A 112 -9.17 9.98 -3.25
CA GLN A 112 -10.14 9.52 -4.23
C GLN A 112 -10.02 10.30 -5.54
N SER A 113 -10.00 11.63 -5.50
CA SER A 113 -9.85 12.46 -6.69
C SER A 113 -8.57 12.18 -7.46
N ILE A 114 -7.46 11.89 -6.76
CA ILE A 114 -6.19 11.54 -7.40
C ILE A 114 -6.30 10.17 -8.09
N CYS A 115 -6.87 9.17 -7.41
CA CYS A 115 -7.08 7.84 -7.98
C CYS A 115 -7.96 7.90 -9.25
N ASP A 116 -9.02 8.70 -9.21
CA ASP A 116 -9.94 8.88 -10.35
C ASP A 116 -9.26 9.60 -11.52
N ARG A 117 -8.46 10.62 -11.22
CA ARG A 117 -7.66 11.33 -12.24
C ARG A 117 -6.66 10.40 -12.90
N MET A 118 -5.97 9.57 -12.11
CA MET A 118 -5.02 8.57 -12.61
C MET A 118 -5.70 7.32 -13.21
N LYS A 119 -7.04 7.26 -13.19
CA LYS A 119 -7.84 6.17 -13.78
C LYS A 119 -7.55 4.80 -13.18
N LEU A 120 -7.16 4.74 -11.91
CA LEU A 120 -6.85 3.48 -11.24
C LEU A 120 -8.07 2.55 -11.21
N SER A 121 -7.82 1.24 -11.24
CA SER A 121 -8.90 0.26 -11.02
C SER A 121 -9.49 0.45 -9.63
N LYS A 122 -10.77 0.07 -9.45
CA LYS A 122 -11.42 0.13 -8.11
C LYS A 122 -10.62 -0.64 -7.06
N THR A 123 -10.10 -1.82 -7.41
CA THR A 123 -9.30 -2.66 -6.53
C THR A 123 -7.98 -1.99 -6.15
N THR A 124 -7.24 -1.49 -7.14
CA THR A 124 -5.95 -0.81 -6.92
C THR A 124 -6.14 0.45 -6.07
N ALA A 125 -7.15 1.28 -6.37
CA ALA A 125 -7.46 2.47 -5.58
C ALA A 125 -7.78 2.11 -4.12
N GLN A 126 -8.55 1.05 -3.89
CA GLN A 126 -8.87 0.57 -2.55
C GLN A 126 -7.63 0.12 -1.78
N ILE A 127 -6.72 -0.61 -2.43
CA ILE A 127 -5.44 -1.05 -1.83
C ILE A 127 -4.60 0.17 -1.47
N VAL A 128 -4.35 1.07 -2.44
CA VAL A 128 -3.52 2.27 -2.25
C VAL A 128 -4.05 3.11 -1.08
N LYS A 129 -5.36 3.36 -1.01
CA LYS A 129 -5.97 4.09 0.11
C LYS A 129 -5.71 3.40 1.46
N LYS A 130 -5.92 2.08 1.53
CA LYS A 130 -5.70 1.32 2.77
C LYS A 130 -4.24 1.35 3.18
N VAL A 131 -3.30 1.17 2.25
CA VAL A 131 -1.86 1.31 2.50
C VAL A 131 -1.52 2.67 3.10
N LEU A 132 -2.01 3.76 2.51
CA LEU A 132 -1.70 5.11 2.99
C LEU A 132 -2.28 5.41 4.37
N VAL A 133 -3.49 4.92 4.67
CA VAL A 133 -4.12 5.04 6.00
C VAL A 133 -3.35 4.25 7.05
N ASP A 134 -2.90 3.04 6.69
CA ASP A 134 -2.21 2.13 7.60
C ASP A 134 -0.70 2.40 7.70
N LEU A 135 -0.13 3.25 6.83
CA LEU A 135 1.28 3.60 6.80
C LEU A 135 1.83 4.09 8.16
N PRO A 136 1.22 5.06 8.86
CA PRO A 136 1.68 5.45 10.19
C PRO A 136 1.49 4.34 11.24
N ARG A 137 0.46 3.50 11.07
CA ARG A 137 0.10 2.46 12.03
C ARG A 137 1.11 1.31 12.09
N ILE A 138 1.92 1.10 11.04
CA ILE A 138 2.95 0.06 11.04
C ILE A 138 4.03 0.25 12.12
N GLN A 139 4.23 1.49 12.58
CA GLN A 139 5.15 1.81 13.66
C GLN A 139 4.70 1.24 15.02
N GLU A 140 3.41 0.89 15.14
CA GLU A 140 2.80 0.36 16.35
C GLU A 140 2.73 -1.17 16.38
N VAL A 141 3.40 -1.84 15.43
CA VAL A 141 3.29 -3.30 15.25
C VAL A 141 3.58 -4.09 16.53
N PHE A 142 4.64 -3.74 17.26
CA PHE A 142 5.06 -4.41 18.50
C PHE A 142 4.14 -4.13 19.69
N ARG A 143 3.23 -3.15 19.59
CA ARG A 143 2.24 -2.83 20.62
C ARG A 143 0.87 -3.45 20.33
N MET A 144 0.68 -4.08 19.17
CA MET A 144 -0.59 -4.70 18.82
C MET A 144 -0.77 -6.03 19.55
N ARG A 145 -2.01 -6.34 19.91
CA ARG A 145 -2.38 -7.71 20.33
C ARG A 145 -2.24 -8.68 19.16
N ASP A 146 -1.82 -9.90 19.44
CA ASP A 146 -1.53 -10.94 18.44
C ASP A 146 -2.69 -11.17 17.48
N ALA A 147 -3.92 -11.36 17.98
CA ALA A 147 -5.09 -11.58 17.11
C ALA A 147 -5.34 -10.41 16.15
N LYS A 148 -5.21 -9.17 16.64
CA LYS A 148 -5.36 -7.96 15.82
C LYS A 148 -4.26 -7.85 14.77
N LEU A 149 -3.03 -8.22 15.14
CA LEU A 149 -1.88 -8.21 14.26
C LEU A 149 -2.02 -9.29 13.18
N ILE A 150 -2.29 -10.54 13.55
CA ILE A 150 -2.52 -11.68 12.64
C ILE A 150 -3.60 -11.33 11.62
N ARG A 151 -4.73 -10.78 12.08
CA ARG A 151 -5.80 -10.36 11.18
C ARG A 151 -5.33 -9.29 10.21
N TRP A 152 -4.60 -8.29 10.70
CA TRP A 152 -4.14 -7.17 9.90
C TRP A 152 -3.07 -7.56 8.88
N VAL A 153 -2.11 -8.43 9.23
CA VAL A 153 -1.11 -8.92 8.28
C VAL A 153 -1.71 -9.83 7.20
N SER A 154 -2.88 -10.43 7.50
CA SER A 154 -3.64 -11.24 6.55
C SER A 154 -4.43 -10.42 5.53
N GLU A 155 -4.55 -9.10 5.72
CA GLU A 155 -5.28 -8.23 4.81
C GLU A 155 -4.59 -8.14 3.43
N PRO A 156 -5.35 -7.99 2.32
CA PRO A 156 -4.78 -7.98 0.96
C PRO A 156 -3.74 -6.88 0.72
N HIS A 157 -3.90 -5.71 1.34
CA HIS A 157 -3.00 -4.56 1.15
C HIS A 157 -1.73 -4.63 2.00
N PHE A 158 -1.65 -5.53 2.97
CA PHE A 158 -0.56 -5.53 3.95
C PHE A 158 0.81 -5.75 3.32
N ARG A 159 0.91 -6.62 2.31
CA ARG A 159 2.18 -6.86 1.60
C ARG A 159 2.70 -5.59 0.93
N VAL A 160 1.81 -4.83 0.29
CA VAL A 160 2.14 -3.54 -0.35
C VAL A 160 2.55 -2.50 0.70
N LEU A 161 1.86 -2.46 1.84
CA LEU A 161 2.22 -1.61 2.97
C LEU A 161 3.64 -1.92 3.49
N LEU A 162 3.96 -3.21 3.63
CA LEU A 162 5.27 -3.65 4.12
C LEU A 162 6.39 -3.30 3.14
N ASP A 163 6.16 -3.50 1.85
CA ASP A 163 7.12 -3.11 0.80
C ASP A 163 7.33 -1.60 0.73
N LEU A 164 6.26 -0.82 0.86
CA LEU A 164 6.37 0.64 0.95
C LEU A 164 7.19 1.07 2.17
N HIS A 165 6.94 0.45 3.32
CA HIS A 165 7.71 0.72 4.55
C HIS A 165 9.20 0.44 4.34
N ARG A 166 9.57 -0.69 3.73
CA ARG A 166 10.98 -1.02 3.40
C ARG A 166 11.65 0.07 2.58
N ILE A 167 11.01 0.51 1.50
CA ILE A 167 11.56 1.56 0.60
C ILE A 167 11.81 2.84 1.40
N ARG A 168 10.84 3.27 2.21
CA ARG A 168 10.91 4.51 2.97
C ARG A 168 12.00 4.49 4.03
N VAL A 169 12.07 3.41 4.81
CA VAL A 169 13.05 3.27 5.89
C VAL A 169 14.47 3.13 5.33
N ALA A 170 14.66 2.35 4.27
CA ALA A 170 15.95 2.23 3.60
C ALA A 170 16.44 3.59 3.05
N ALA A 171 15.55 4.38 2.45
CA ALA A 171 15.87 5.72 1.95
C ALA A 171 16.22 6.73 3.06
N GLU A 172 15.90 6.41 4.32
CA GLU A 172 16.28 7.19 5.50
C GLU A 172 17.51 6.62 6.22
N GLY A 173 18.06 5.50 5.74
CA GLY A 173 19.16 4.79 6.39
C GLY A 173 18.76 4.10 7.71
N GLY A 174 17.47 3.85 7.91
CA GLY A 174 16.97 3.14 9.08
C GLY A 174 17.10 1.62 8.98
N ASP A 175 16.92 0.92 10.10
CA ASP A 175 16.91 -0.54 10.15
C ASP A 175 15.56 -1.13 9.73
N LEU A 176 15.59 -2.36 9.23
CA LEU A 176 14.40 -3.05 8.70
C LEU A 176 13.71 -3.93 9.75
N MET A 177 13.90 -3.70 11.05
CA MET A 177 13.42 -4.58 12.12
C MET A 177 11.91 -4.85 12.04
N ILE A 178 11.09 -3.83 11.78
CA ILE A 178 9.63 -3.98 11.60
C ILE A 178 9.33 -4.90 10.41
N ALA A 179 10.05 -4.72 9.30
CA ALA A 179 9.85 -5.52 8.10
C ALA A 179 10.24 -6.98 8.32
N GLU A 180 11.40 -7.22 8.96
CA GLU A 180 11.91 -8.55 9.30
C GLU A 180 10.98 -9.29 10.27
N PHE A 181 10.44 -8.59 11.27
CA PHE A 181 9.45 -9.14 12.18
C PHE A 181 8.18 -9.58 11.44
N CYS A 182 7.63 -8.70 10.59
CA CYS A 182 6.42 -9.02 9.82
C CYS A 182 6.66 -10.16 8.82
N ASP A 183 7.85 -10.27 8.23
CA ASP A 183 8.22 -11.40 7.36
C ASP A 183 8.31 -12.72 8.13
N GLY A 184 8.79 -12.69 9.38
CA GLY A 184 8.71 -13.85 10.28
C GLY A 184 7.27 -14.28 10.48
N LEU A 185 6.41 -13.34 10.88
CA LEU A 185 5.00 -13.62 11.13
C LEU A 185 4.26 -14.13 9.89
N LEU A 186 4.47 -13.52 8.72
CA LEU A 186 3.86 -13.98 7.47
C LEU A 186 4.30 -15.40 7.12
N ARG A 187 5.58 -15.74 7.30
CA ARG A 187 6.09 -17.11 7.09
C ARG A 187 5.47 -18.09 8.08
N ASP A 188 5.32 -17.72 9.34
CA ASP A 188 4.72 -18.59 10.34
C ASP A 188 3.25 -18.86 10.02
N LEU A 189 2.50 -17.84 9.57
CA LEU A 189 1.10 -17.98 9.15
C LEU A 189 0.94 -18.84 7.89
N GLU A 190 1.85 -18.71 6.92
CA GLU A 190 1.83 -19.54 5.70
C GLU A 190 2.12 -21.02 6.00
N ASN A 191 2.90 -21.31 7.04
CA ASN A 191 3.24 -22.67 7.47
C ASN A 191 2.32 -23.20 8.59
N ALA A 192 1.39 -22.39 9.09
CA ALA A 192 0.49 -22.78 10.16
C ALA A 192 -0.46 -23.91 9.69
N PRO A 193 -0.80 -24.87 10.57
CA PRO A 193 -1.83 -25.84 10.25
C PRO A 193 -3.16 -25.12 9.98
N PRO A 194 -4.02 -25.66 9.09
CA PRO A 194 -5.31 -25.07 8.81
C PRO A 194 -6.09 -24.89 10.11
N VAL A 195 -6.56 -23.66 10.32
CA VAL A 195 -7.34 -23.32 11.50
C VAL A 195 -8.60 -24.18 11.50
N GLY A 196 -8.82 -24.91 12.59
CA GLY A 196 -10.02 -25.72 12.78
C GLY A 196 -11.29 -24.87 12.71
N PRO A 197 -12.46 -25.50 12.53
CA PRO A 197 -13.73 -24.79 12.41
C PRO A 197 -13.95 -23.80 13.57
N PRO A 198 -14.68 -22.69 13.34
CA PRO A 198 -14.94 -21.71 14.38
C PRO A 198 -15.61 -22.36 15.59
N LEU A 199 -15.25 -21.90 16.80
CA LEU A 199 -15.83 -22.46 18.03
C LEU A 199 -17.31 -22.07 18.19
N LEU A 200 -17.72 -20.97 17.58
CA LEU A 200 -19.07 -20.44 17.61
C LEU A 200 -19.45 -19.86 16.24
N THR A 201 -20.66 -20.16 15.79
CA THR A 201 -21.22 -19.69 14.53
C THR A 201 -22.43 -18.79 14.76
N GLY A 202 -22.87 -18.10 13.70
CA GLY A 202 -24.11 -17.31 13.76
C GLY A 202 -25.36 -18.17 13.98
N GLU A 203 -25.35 -19.41 13.49
CA GLU A 203 -26.43 -20.38 13.69
C GLU A 203 -26.54 -20.77 15.16
N ASP A 204 -25.42 -21.00 15.84
CA ASP A 204 -25.40 -21.28 17.28
C ASP A 204 -26.03 -20.13 18.09
N LEU A 205 -25.76 -18.86 17.72
CA LEU A 205 -26.37 -17.71 18.39
C LEU A 205 -27.88 -17.62 18.17
N ILE A 206 -28.37 -18.02 16.99
CA ILE A 206 -29.80 -18.05 16.70
C ILE A 206 -30.49 -19.15 17.52
N GLU A 207 -29.86 -20.33 17.62
CA GLU A 207 -30.37 -21.44 18.46
C GLU A 207 -30.43 -21.08 19.94
N LEU A 208 -29.49 -20.25 20.42
CA LEU A 208 -29.49 -19.68 21.77
C LEU A 208 -30.56 -18.59 22.00
N GLY A 209 -31.35 -18.25 20.97
CA GLY A 209 -32.47 -17.31 21.05
C GLY A 209 -32.11 -15.84 20.78
N PHE A 210 -30.88 -15.55 20.36
CA PHE A 210 -30.50 -14.20 19.97
C PHE A 210 -31.04 -13.83 18.59
N LYS A 211 -31.40 -12.56 18.40
CA LYS A 211 -31.89 -12.05 17.10
C LYS A 211 -30.73 -11.52 16.24
N PRO A 212 -30.67 -11.88 14.94
CA PRO A 212 -29.63 -11.42 14.04
C PRO A 212 -29.50 -9.90 14.03
N SER A 213 -28.28 -9.40 14.22
CA SER A 213 -27.97 -7.97 14.22
C SER A 213 -26.51 -7.73 13.82
N ARG A 214 -26.15 -6.48 13.51
CA ARG A 214 -24.75 -6.09 13.23
C ARG A 214 -23.78 -6.52 14.34
N ARG A 215 -24.28 -6.60 15.58
CA ARG A 215 -23.53 -7.01 16.77
C ARG A 215 -23.14 -8.50 16.76
N PHE A 216 -23.83 -9.37 16.02
CA PHE A 216 -23.42 -10.78 15.86
C PHE A 216 -22.03 -10.88 15.26
N SER A 217 -21.81 -10.20 14.14
CA SER A 217 -20.51 -10.26 13.46
C SER A 217 -19.39 -9.62 14.27
N GLU A 218 -19.71 -8.74 15.21
CA GLU A 218 -18.75 -8.13 16.15
C GLU A 218 -18.40 -9.14 17.25
N VAL A 219 -19.40 -9.74 17.90
CA VAL A 219 -19.20 -10.74 18.97
C VAL A 219 -18.50 -12.00 18.46
N LEU A 220 -18.91 -12.55 17.30
CA LEU A 220 -18.23 -13.70 16.70
C LEU A 220 -16.77 -13.40 16.37
N ARG A 221 -16.46 -12.14 15.97
CA ARG A 221 -15.08 -11.70 15.76
C ARG A 221 -14.29 -11.62 17.06
N GLU A 222 -14.90 -11.12 18.13
CA GLU A 222 -14.25 -11.09 19.45
C GLU A 222 -13.95 -12.51 19.95
N VAL A 223 -14.89 -13.45 19.81
CA VAL A 223 -14.68 -14.85 20.20
C VAL A 223 -13.49 -15.47 19.45
N GLU A 224 -13.38 -15.24 18.14
CA GLU A 224 -12.24 -15.72 17.36
C GLU A 224 -10.93 -15.03 17.76
N ASP A 225 -10.95 -13.72 18.06
CA ASP A 225 -9.77 -13.01 18.57
C ASP A 225 -9.31 -13.62 19.92
N GLU A 226 -10.24 -13.96 20.82
CA GLU A 226 -9.96 -14.61 22.12
C GLU A 226 -9.48 -16.07 21.96
N ARG A 227 -9.96 -16.78 20.94
CA ARG A 227 -9.47 -18.13 20.58
C ARG A 227 -8.02 -18.08 20.13
N MET A 228 -7.68 -17.13 19.26
CA MET A 228 -6.31 -16.94 18.78
C MET A 228 -5.35 -16.57 19.92
N GLU A 229 -5.83 -15.85 20.93
CA GLU A 229 -5.06 -15.53 22.15
C GLU A 229 -5.06 -16.67 23.19
N GLY A 230 -5.65 -17.84 22.88
CA GLY A 230 -5.67 -19.02 23.74
C GLY A 230 -6.55 -18.91 24.98
N ARG A 231 -7.36 -17.85 25.10
CA ARG A 231 -8.27 -17.64 26.24
C ARG A 231 -9.58 -18.39 26.13
N ILE A 232 -10.00 -18.69 24.90
CA ILE A 232 -11.17 -19.53 24.60
C ILE A 232 -10.68 -20.74 23.80
N SER A 233 -10.94 -21.94 24.30
CA SER A 233 -10.54 -23.20 23.64
C SER A 233 -11.69 -24.18 23.42
N SER A 234 -12.90 -23.88 23.91
CA SER A 234 -14.08 -24.72 23.73
C SER A 234 -15.31 -23.94 23.25
N LYS A 235 -16.28 -24.67 22.69
CA LYS A 235 -17.57 -24.10 22.25
C LYS A 235 -18.35 -23.52 23.42
N GLU A 236 -18.30 -24.15 24.59
CA GLU A 236 -18.98 -23.68 25.80
C GLU A 236 -18.42 -22.34 26.27
N GLN A 237 -17.09 -22.20 26.29
CA GLN A 237 -16.43 -20.93 26.63
C GLN A 237 -16.76 -19.83 25.63
N ALA A 238 -16.83 -20.18 24.34
CA ALA A 238 -17.23 -19.25 23.29
C ALA A 238 -18.68 -18.76 23.45
N ILE A 239 -19.60 -19.67 23.81
CA ILE A 239 -21.00 -19.34 24.11
C ILE A 239 -21.09 -18.43 25.33
N GLU A 240 -20.41 -18.76 26.43
CA GLU A 240 -20.41 -17.96 27.66
C GLU A 240 -19.88 -16.54 27.41
N TYR A 241 -18.78 -16.43 26.65
CA TYR A 241 -18.25 -15.14 26.23
C TYR A 241 -19.27 -14.35 25.42
N ALA A 242 -19.91 -14.99 24.43
CA ALA A 242 -20.91 -14.33 23.60
C ALA A 242 -22.11 -13.83 24.42
N ILE A 243 -22.63 -14.63 25.34
CA ILE A 243 -23.73 -14.26 26.24
C ILE A 243 -23.35 -13.02 27.07
N SER A 244 -22.11 -12.92 27.55
CA SER A 244 -21.64 -11.76 28.33
C SER A 244 -21.60 -10.43 27.55
N ARG A 245 -21.66 -10.49 26.21
CA ARG A 245 -21.57 -9.33 25.31
C ARG A 245 -22.91 -8.88 24.74
N PHE A 246 -23.99 -9.60 24.97
CA PHE A 246 -25.36 -9.25 24.57
C PHE A 246 -26.18 -8.73 25.76
#